data_AF-A0A1M6NCJ7-F1
#
_entry.id   AF-A0A1M6NCJ7-F1
#
_cell.length_a   1.000
_cell.length_b   1.000
_cell.length_c   1.000
_cell.angle_alpha   90.00
_cell.angle_beta   90.00
_cell.angle_gamma   90.00
#
_symmetry.space_group_name_H-M   'P 1'
#
loop_
_entity.id
_entity.type
_entity.pdbx_description
1 polymer ?
#
loop_
_entity_poly.entity_id
_entity_poly.type
_entity_poly.pdbx_seq_one_letter_code
_entity_poly.pdbx_strand_id
1 'polypeptide(L)'
;MRRSVDISNEDIKEHLLSHIKGLPNVDFKFEIDCEDKEIKYLKLDGDKEDFFICFYPWQISIFCLNEHFMFIDDSFREHNITSSDTFGEIVYEGKFKDKNSLEILEIIFNVIRIVYGANSINHEKINTDIKTISGYDTKYNYTIRIINPLYNNSIVYKLENITFYVN
;
A
#
# COMPACT_ATOMS: atom_id res chain seq x y z
N MET A 1 21.43 -3.42 -8.42
CA MET A 1 20.12 -3.15 -9.07
C MET A 1 19.63 -1.82 -8.54
N ARG A 2 19.25 -0.86 -9.39
CA ARG A 2 18.88 0.51 -8.97
C ARG A 2 17.45 0.48 -8.40
N ARG A 3 17.20 1.16 -7.27
CA ARG A 3 15.82 1.32 -6.76
C ARG A 3 14.96 2.01 -7.80
N SER A 4 13.74 1.52 -7.98
CA SER A 4 12.75 2.20 -8.81
C SER A 4 11.88 3.14 -7.96
N VAL A 5 11.68 2.77 -6.69
CA VAL A 5 11.03 3.62 -5.68
C VAL A 5 12.12 4.23 -4.79
N ASP A 6 12.44 5.51 -5.02
CA ASP A 6 13.46 6.23 -4.24
C ASP A 6 12.82 6.94 -3.04
N ILE A 7 12.59 6.18 -1.97
CA ILE A 7 12.09 6.69 -0.70
C ILE A 7 13.18 6.53 0.34
N SER A 8 13.61 7.63 0.93
CA SER A 8 14.62 7.62 1.99
C SER A 8 14.00 7.39 3.37
N ASN A 9 14.83 6.99 4.34
CA ASN A 9 14.41 6.94 5.73
C ASN A 9 13.92 8.29 6.26
N GLU A 10 14.46 9.40 5.74
CA GLU A 10 14.03 10.74 6.16
C GLU A 10 12.64 11.05 5.60
N ASP A 11 12.38 10.72 4.34
CA ASP A 11 11.04 10.85 3.74
C ASP A 11 10.00 10.09 4.58
N ILE A 12 10.29 8.84 4.96
CA ILE A 12 9.40 8.03 5.80
C ILE A 12 9.17 8.72 7.16
N LYS A 13 10.22 9.23 7.80
CA LYS A 13 10.10 9.85 9.13
C LYS A 13 9.37 11.19 9.09
N GLU A 14 9.71 12.05 8.15
CA GLU A 14 9.17 13.40 8.06
C GLU A 14 7.76 13.42 7.46
N HIS A 15 7.49 12.57 6.45
CA HIS A 15 6.23 12.62 5.71
C HIS A 15 5.26 11.51 6.09
N LEU A 16 5.69 10.30 6.41
CA LEU A 16 4.76 9.24 6.77
C LEU A 16 4.49 9.19 8.28
N LEU A 17 5.55 9.18 9.10
CA LEU A 17 5.40 9.05 10.56
C LEU A 17 4.76 10.28 11.21
N SER A 18 4.99 11.48 10.68
CA SER A 18 4.35 12.70 11.18
C SER A 18 2.82 12.61 11.09
N HIS A 19 2.30 12.09 9.98
CA HIS A 19 0.88 11.88 9.76
C HIS A 19 0.33 10.70 10.57
N ILE A 20 1.08 9.58 10.65
CA ILE A 20 0.69 8.42 11.46
C ILE A 20 0.53 8.79 12.93
N LYS A 21 1.42 9.61 13.49
CA LYS A 21 1.31 10.11 14.88
C LYS A 21 0.01 10.88 15.16
N GLY A 22 -0.67 11.36 14.12
CA GLY A 22 -1.98 11.99 14.23
C GLY A 22 -3.16 11.01 14.34
N LEU A 23 -2.93 9.70 14.12
CA LEU A 23 -3.96 8.68 14.23
C LEU A 23 -4.30 8.39 15.70
N PRO A 24 -5.58 8.11 16.03
CA PRO A 24 -6.01 7.91 17.40
C PRO A 24 -5.45 6.60 17.97
N ASN A 25 -4.79 6.68 19.13
CA ASN A 25 -4.24 5.53 19.88
C ASN A 25 -3.29 4.63 19.07
N VAL A 26 -2.55 5.20 18.10
CA VAL A 26 -1.61 4.42 17.30
C VAL A 26 -0.42 3.97 18.14
N ASP A 27 -0.08 2.69 18.02
CA ASP A 27 1.18 2.14 18.51
C ASP A 27 1.97 1.68 17.28
N PHE A 28 3.11 2.31 17.01
CA PHE A 28 3.91 2.01 15.83
C PHE A 28 5.35 1.68 16.19
N LYS A 29 5.93 0.75 15.44
CA LYS A 29 7.33 0.32 15.57
C LYS A 29 7.96 0.19 14.20
N PHE A 30 9.23 0.59 14.10
CA PHE A 30 10.02 0.39 12.89
C PHE A 30 11.02 -0.74 13.08
N GLU A 31 11.29 -1.46 12.01
CA GLU A 31 12.40 -2.39 11.90
C GLU A 31 13.34 -1.89 10.81
N ILE A 32 14.62 -1.77 11.18
CA ILE A 32 15.67 -1.28 10.30
C ILE A 32 16.54 -2.47 9.90
N ASP A 33 16.83 -2.58 8.61
CA ASP A 33 17.78 -3.55 8.10
C ASP A 33 19.18 -3.31 8.68
N CYS A 34 19.81 -4.38 9.16
CA CYS A 34 21.11 -4.27 9.81
C CYS A 34 22.25 -3.95 8.84
N GLU A 35 22.12 -4.31 7.56
CA GLU A 35 23.15 -4.12 6.53
C GLU A 35 23.01 -2.76 5.86
N ASP A 36 21.83 -2.48 5.31
CA ASP A 36 21.56 -1.28 4.52
C ASP A 36 21.18 -0.07 5.39
N LYS A 37 20.88 -0.29 6.68
CA LYS A 37 20.39 0.72 7.64
C LYS A 37 19.10 1.40 7.18
N GLU A 38 18.28 0.69 6.44
CA GLU A 38 17.02 1.19 5.89
C GLU A 38 15.81 0.66 6.62
N ILE A 39 14.77 1.47 6.73
CA ILE A 39 13.50 1.04 7.29
C ILE A 39 12.91 0.00 6.35
N LYS A 40 12.81 -1.25 6.80
CA LYS A 40 12.18 -2.34 6.06
C LYS A 40 10.72 -2.49 6.41
N TYR A 41 10.40 -2.39 7.70
CA TYR A 41 9.05 -2.57 8.20
C TYR A 41 8.61 -1.41 9.07
N LEU A 42 7.34 -1.05 8.94
CA LEU A 42 6.62 -0.17 9.84
C LEU A 42 5.35 -0.87 10.32
N LYS A 43 5.36 -1.34 11.56
CA LYS A 43 4.21 -1.94 12.25
C LYS A 43 3.34 -0.83 12.81
N LEU A 44 2.03 -0.93 12.69
CA LEU A 44 1.03 0.09 13.06
C LEU A 44 0.08 -0.37 14.17
N ASP A 45 0.33 -1.54 14.72
CA ASP A 45 -0.43 -2.18 15.80
C ASP A 45 0.49 -2.75 16.91
N GLY A 46 1.68 -2.17 17.04
CA GLY A 46 2.70 -2.57 18.02
C GLY A 46 3.32 -3.93 17.70
N ASP A 47 3.18 -4.87 18.63
CA ASP A 47 3.75 -6.23 18.56
C ASP A 47 2.78 -7.29 18.01
N LYS A 48 1.59 -6.88 17.54
CA LYS A 48 0.60 -7.81 16.98
C LYS A 48 0.97 -8.29 15.59
N GLU A 49 1.62 -7.42 14.80
CA GLU A 49 2.09 -7.72 13.44
C GLU A 49 0.94 -8.04 12.45
N ASP A 50 -0.29 -7.61 12.75
CA ASP A 50 -1.46 -7.79 11.90
C ASP A 50 -1.70 -6.58 10.98
N PHE A 51 -1.12 -5.43 11.30
CA PHE A 51 -1.10 -4.23 10.47
C PHE A 51 0.31 -3.65 10.31
N PHE A 52 0.92 -3.84 9.14
CA PHE A 52 2.26 -3.36 8.86
C PHE A 52 2.48 -2.98 7.39
N ILE A 53 3.57 -2.24 7.17
CA ILE A 53 4.02 -1.79 5.85
C ILE A 53 5.41 -2.34 5.60
N CYS A 54 5.67 -2.83 4.39
CA CYS A 54 6.99 -3.22 3.93
C CYS A 54 7.49 -2.27 2.85
N PHE A 55 8.73 -1.83 2.98
CA PHE A 55 9.42 -1.00 1.98
C PHE A 55 10.44 -1.85 1.22
N TYR A 56 10.13 -2.20 -0.03
CA TYR A 56 11.03 -2.90 -0.93
C TYR A 56 11.56 -1.95 -2.02
N PRO A 57 12.71 -2.24 -2.65
CA PRO A 57 13.30 -1.40 -3.71
C PRO A 57 12.39 -1.08 -4.91
N TRP A 58 11.40 -1.93 -5.19
CA TRP A 58 10.47 -1.81 -6.34
C TRP A 58 9.00 -1.89 -5.91
N GLN A 59 8.71 -1.95 -4.61
CA GLN A 59 7.36 -2.15 -4.12
C GLN A 59 7.19 -1.61 -2.70
N ILE A 60 6.03 -1.04 -2.40
CA ILE A 60 5.56 -0.82 -1.04
C ILE A 60 4.36 -1.74 -0.81
N SER A 61 4.31 -2.40 0.33
CA SER A 61 3.24 -3.34 0.67
C SER A 61 2.55 -2.90 1.94
N ILE A 62 1.23 -2.99 1.99
CA ILE A 62 0.46 -2.76 3.21
C ILE A 62 -0.33 -4.03 3.50
N PHE A 63 -0.18 -4.58 4.71
CA PHE A 63 -0.91 -5.75 5.17
C PHE A 63 -1.88 -5.33 6.27
N CYS A 64 -3.16 -5.68 6.16
CA CYS A 64 -4.16 -5.38 7.18
C CYS A 64 -5.36 -6.33 7.05
N LEU A 65 -5.80 -6.96 8.14
CA LEU A 65 -7.00 -7.82 8.17
C LEU A 65 -7.02 -8.91 7.08
N ASN A 66 -5.87 -9.57 6.86
CA ASN A 66 -5.64 -10.58 5.80
C ASN A 66 -5.68 -10.05 4.36
N GLU A 67 -5.79 -8.74 4.17
CA GLU A 67 -5.67 -8.11 2.86
C GLU A 67 -4.26 -7.56 2.67
N HIS A 68 -3.75 -7.66 1.45
CA HIS A 68 -2.44 -7.17 1.08
C HIS A 68 -2.53 -6.27 -0.16
N PHE A 69 -2.13 -5.02 0.06
CA PHE A 69 -2.11 -3.97 -0.94
C PHE A 69 -0.70 -3.83 -1.47
N MET A 70 -0.52 -4.06 -2.78
CA MET A 70 0.77 -3.97 -3.45
C MET A 70 0.84 -2.69 -4.28
N PHE A 71 1.83 -1.86 -3.99
CA PHE A 71 2.17 -0.68 -4.77
C PHE A 71 3.51 -0.90 -5.43
N ILE A 72 3.48 -1.39 -6.67
CA ILE A 72 4.66 -1.84 -7.39
C ILE A 72 5.07 -0.76 -8.39
N ASP A 73 6.37 -0.52 -8.53
CA ASP A 73 6.90 0.31 -9.61
C ASP A 73 6.44 -0.21 -10.99
N ASP A 74 5.93 0.71 -11.82
CA ASP A 74 5.36 0.38 -13.12
C ASP A 74 6.35 -0.39 -13.99
N SER A 75 7.58 0.11 -14.08
CA SER A 75 8.58 -0.46 -14.98
C SER A 75 9.00 -1.85 -14.53
N PHE A 76 9.07 -2.06 -13.22
CA PHE A 76 9.32 -3.37 -12.65
C PHE A 76 8.15 -4.32 -12.93
N ARG A 77 6.92 -3.87 -12.69
CA ARG A 77 5.71 -4.68 -12.87
C ARG A 77 5.52 -5.15 -14.30
N GLU A 78 5.72 -4.28 -15.28
CA GLU A 78 5.48 -4.60 -16.69
C GLU A 78 6.32 -5.78 -17.20
N HIS A 79 7.48 -6.03 -16.58
CA HIS A 79 8.46 -7.00 -17.06
C HIS A 79 8.78 -8.15 -16.11
N ASN A 80 8.59 -7.99 -14.80
CA ASN A 80 9.12 -8.92 -13.80
C ASN A 80 8.04 -9.60 -12.95
N ILE A 81 6.81 -9.11 -12.98
CA ILE A 81 5.71 -9.62 -12.17
C ILE A 81 4.83 -10.56 -13.00
N THR A 82 4.49 -11.68 -12.40
CA THR A 82 3.62 -12.72 -12.96
C THR A 82 2.30 -12.79 -12.20
N SER A 83 1.30 -13.44 -12.81
CA SER A 83 0.00 -13.65 -12.17
C SER A 83 0.03 -14.44 -10.85
N SER A 84 1.09 -15.22 -10.58
CA SER A 84 1.26 -15.87 -9.29
C SER A 84 1.75 -14.91 -8.20
N ASP A 85 2.53 -13.89 -8.56
CA ASP A 85 3.03 -12.89 -7.60
C ASP A 85 1.90 -11.96 -7.13
N THR A 86 0.84 -11.80 -7.93
CA THR A 86 -0.32 -10.93 -7.66
C THR A 86 -1.58 -11.73 -7.28
N PHE A 87 -1.44 -13.03 -7.04
CA PHE A 87 -2.60 -13.89 -6.82
C PHE A 87 -3.26 -13.62 -5.46
N GLY A 88 -4.47 -13.07 -5.51
CA GLY A 88 -5.25 -12.72 -4.31
C GLY A 88 -4.95 -11.33 -3.77
N GLU A 89 -4.02 -10.62 -4.40
CA GLU A 89 -3.51 -9.33 -3.94
C GLU A 89 -4.28 -8.15 -4.55
N ILE A 90 -4.30 -7.03 -3.82
CA ILE A 90 -4.88 -5.76 -4.28
C ILE A 90 -3.76 -4.92 -4.87
N VAL A 91 -3.60 -4.97 -6.18
CA VAL A 91 -2.50 -4.27 -6.84
C VAL A 91 -2.92 -2.90 -7.35
N TYR A 92 -2.18 -1.87 -6.95
CA TYR A 92 -2.32 -0.53 -7.48
C TYR A 92 -1.73 -0.45 -8.91
N GLU A 93 -2.49 0.14 -9.83
CA GLU A 93 -2.15 0.25 -11.27
C GLU A 93 -1.80 1.69 -11.68
N GLY A 94 -1.79 2.63 -10.73
CA GLY A 94 -1.39 4.01 -11.01
C GLY A 94 0.12 4.16 -11.08
N LYS A 95 0.57 5.20 -11.78
CA LYS A 95 1.98 5.33 -12.16
C LYS A 95 2.84 5.91 -11.04
N PHE A 96 3.83 5.15 -10.61
CA PHE A 96 4.87 5.60 -9.69
C PHE A 96 5.95 6.43 -10.38
N LYS A 97 6.25 6.12 -11.65
CA LYS A 97 7.30 6.82 -12.40
C LYS A 97 7.06 8.33 -12.54
N ASP A 98 5.80 8.74 -12.50
CA ASP A 98 5.40 10.14 -12.65
C ASP A 98 5.24 10.87 -11.30
N LYS A 99 5.54 10.20 -10.16
CA LYS A 99 5.36 10.71 -8.80
C LYS A 99 6.71 10.80 -8.06
N ASN A 100 6.84 11.81 -7.20
CA ASN A 100 7.96 11.92 -6.26
C ASN A 100 7.70 11.15 -4.95
N SER A 101 8.72 11.06 -4.08
CA SER A 101 8.65 10.32 -2.80
C SER A 101 7.49 10.78 -1.91
N LEU A 102 7.24 12.09 -1.81
CA LEU A 102 6.15 12.66 -1.01
C LEU A 102 4.79 12.26 -1.56
N GLU A 103 4.59 12.37 -2.88
CA GLU A 103 3.32 11.97 -3.53
C GLU A 103 3.02 10.49 -3.33
N ILE A 104 4.06 9.63 -3.43
CA ILE A 104 3.92 8.19 -3.16
C ILE A 104 3.55 7.97 -1.68
N LEU A 105 4.28 8.59 -0.75
CA LEU A 105 4.00 8.45 0.68
C LEU A 105 2.63 9.00 1.08
N GLU A 106 2.13 10.02 0.40
CA GLU A 106 0.77 10.53 0.59
C GLU A 106 -0.29 9.52 0.14
N ILE A 107 -0.10 8.83 -0.99
CA ILE A 107 -0.99 7.73 -1.41
C ILE A 107 -0.97 6.61 -0.37
N ILE A 108 0.22 6.20 0.08
CA ILE A 108 0.39 5.17 1.11
C ILE A 108 -0.31 5.58 2.41
N PHE A 109 -0.10 6.81 2.88
CA PHE A 109 -0.78 7.34 4.06
C PHE A 109 -2.30 7.37 3.88
N ASN A 110 -2.78 7.73 2.70
CA ASN A 110 -4.22 7.78 2.43
C ASN A 110 -4.88 6.39 2.48
N VAL A 111 -4.17 5.34 2.10
CA VAL A 111 -4.66 3.96 2.31
C VAL A 111 -4.58 3.59 3.78
N ILE A 112 -3.48 3.88 4.47
CA ILE A 112 -3.32 3.63 5.92
C ILE A 112 -4.45 4.25 6.73
N ARG A 113 -4.75 5.54 6.56
CA ARG A 113 -5.82 6.23 7.31
C ARG A 113 -7.21 5.64 7.06
N ILE A 114 -7.44 5.01 5.90
CA ILE A 114 -8.72 4.41 5.53
C ILE A 114 -8.88 3.06 6.21
N VAL A 115 -7.83 2.24 6.21
CA VAL A 115 -7.86 0.89 6.78
C VAL A 115 -7.56 0.85 8.27
N TYR A 116 -6.91 1.89 8.82
CA TYR A 116 -6.58 1.97 10.25
C TYR A 116 -7.84 1.94 11.12
N GLY A 117 -7.89 1.00 12.06
CA GLY A 117 -9.04 0.79 12.95
C GLY A 117 -10.23 0.11 12.27
N ALA A 118 -10.10 -0.37 11.03
CA ALA A 118 -11.16 -1.13 10.38
C ALA A 118 -11.48 -2.42 11.14
N ASN A 119 -12.75 -2.81 11.12
CA ASN A 119 -13.21 -4.10 11.63
C ASN A 119 -13.27 -5.18 10.54
N SER A 120 -13.44 -4.77 9.29
CA SER A 120 -13.44 -5.66 8.14
C SER A 120 -13.05 -4.94 6.87
N ILE A 121 -12.31 -5.63 5.99
CA ILE A 121 -12.02 -5.22 4.62
C ILE A 121 -12.43 -6.39 3.74
N ASN A 122 -13.18 -6.12 2.67
CA ASN A 122 -13.50 -7.09 1.64
C ASN A 122 -13.27 -6.45 0.28
N HIS A 123 -12.69 -7.18 -0.66
CA HIS A 123 -12.47 -6.68 -2.00
C HIS A 123 -13.15 -7.54 -3.06
N GLU A 124 -13.57 -6.87 -4.14
CA GLU A 124 -13.99 -7.47 -5.39
C GLU A 124 -13.06 -6.95 -6.49
N LYS A 125 -12.71 -7.80 -7.45
CA LYS A 125 -11.87 -7.41 -8.59
C LYS A 125 -12.57 -7.66 -9.92
N ILE A 126 -12.34 -6.75 -10.86
CA ILE A 126 -12.86 -6.80 -12.22
C ILE A 126 -11.66 -6.85 -13.16
N ASN A 127 -11.59 -7.91 -13.97
CA ASN A 127 -10.56 -8.05 -15.01
C ASN A 127 -10.75 -6.95 -16.06
N THR A 128 -9.66 -6.27 -16.42
CA THR A 128 -9.67 -5.23 -17.45
C THR A 128 -9.38 -5.75 -18.86
N ASP A 129 -9.05 -7.03 -19.00
CA ASP A 129 -8.46 -7.69 -20.18
C ASP A 129 -7.14 -7.06 -20.66
N ILE A 130 -6.58 -6.10 -19.90
CA ILE A 130 -5.28 -5.49 -20.16
C ILE A 130 -4.22 -6.36 -19.50
N LYS A 131 -3.28 -6.85 -20.31
CA LYS A 131 -2.09 -7.55 -19.83
C LYS A 131 -0.95 -6.57 -19.56
N THR A 132 -0.02 -6.97 -18.70
CA THR A 132 1.30 -6.33 -18.66
C THR A 132 2.05 -6.53 -19.99
N ILE A 133 3.08 -5.74 -20.25
CA ILE A 133 3.89 -5.83 -21.48
C ILE A 133 4.48 -7.23 -21.67
N SER A 134 4.89 -7.89 -20.58
CA SER A 134 5.35 -9.27 -20.62
C SER A 134 4.26 -10.30 -20.95
N GLY A 135 2.98 -9.95 -20.76
CA GLY A 135 1.84 -10.84 -20.92
C GLY A 135 1.60 -11.78 -19.73
N TYR A 136 2.47 -11.78 -18.73
CA TYR A 136 2.45 -12.74 -17.62
C TYR A 136 1.53 -12.36 -16.46
N ASP A 137 1.06 -11.12 -16.41
CA ASP A 137 0.11 -10.61 -15.42
C ASP A 137 -1.05 -9.85 -16.10
N THR A 138 -2.15 -9.68 -15.39
CA THR A 138 -3.36 -8.97 -15.86
C THR A 138 -3.70 -7.84 -14.91
N LYS A 139 -4.12 -6.69 -15.45
CA LYS A 139 -4.51 -5.54 -14.66
C LYS A 139 -5.97 -5.66 -14.22
N TYR A 140 -6.26 -5.18 -13.01
CA TYR A 140 -7.60 -5.26 -12.43
C TYR A 140 -8.05 -3.91 -11.86
N ASN A 141 -9.36 -3.69 -11.89
CA ASN A 141 -10.00 -2.67 -11.07
C ASN A 141 -10.53 -3.31 -9.80
N TYR A 142 -10.36 -2.64 -8.66
CA TYR A 142 -10.77 -3.15 -7.35
C TYR A 142 -11.84 -2.26 -6.74
N THR A 143 -12.87 -2.91 -6.18
CA THR A 143 -13.83 -2.28 -5.26
C THR A 143 -13.59 -2.84 -3.88
N ILE A 144 -13.35 -1.96 -2.92
CA ILE A 144 -13.01 -2.34 -1.55
C ILE A 144 -14.07 -1.77 -0.62
N ARG A 145 -14.68 -2.64 0.17
CA ARG A 145 -15.70 -2.31 1.16
C ARG A 145 -15.10 -2.46 2.54
N ILE A 146 -15.15 -1.39 3.32
CA ILE A 146 -14.51 -1.31 4.63
C ILE A 146 -15.56 -0.91 5.66
N ILE A 147 -15.65 -1.67 6.75
CA ILE A 147 -16.40 -1.26 7.94
C ILE A 147 -15.38 -0.67 8.91
N ASN A 148 -15.43 0.63 9.16
CA ASN A 148 -14.47 1.31 10.02
C ASN A 148 -15.18 2.23 11.04
N PRO A 149 -15.17 1.89 12.34
CA PRO A 149 -15.84 2.67 13.39
C PRO A 149 -15.27 4.07 13.60
N LEU A 150 -14.10 4.39 13.05
CA LEU A 150 -13.55 5.75 13.10
C LEU A 150 -14.27 6.71 12.13
N TYR A 151 -15.07 6.19 11.20
CA TYR A 151 -15.82 6.98 10.22
C TYR A 151 -17.32 6.99 10.57
N ASN A 152 -17.81 8.17 10.96
CA ASN A 152 -19.23 8.36 11.32
C ASN A 152 -20.17 8.46 10.11
N ASN A 153 -19.63 8.70 8.90
CA ASN A 153 -20.38 8.86 7.66
C ASN A 153 -19.73 8.04 6.56
N SER A 154 -20.53 7.64 5.57
CA SER A 154 -20.02 6.96 4.37
C SER A 154 -19.10 7.89 3.60
N ILE A 155 -17.90 7.38 3.29
CA ILE A 155 -17.00 8.05 2.37
C ILE A 155 -16.66 7.15 1.19
N VAL A 156 -16.37 7.79 0.06
CA VAL A 156 -15.80 7.13 -1.12
C VAL A 156 -14.45 7.77 -1.39
N TYR A 157 -13.41 6.96 -1.40
CA TYR A 157 -12.07 7.38 -1.78
C TYR A 157 -11.63 6.63 -3.03
N LYS A 158 -11.02 7.33 -3.98
CA LYS A 158 -10.64 6.77 -5.28
C LYS A 158 -9.16 6.98 -5.53
N LEU A 159 -8.50 5.88 -5.86
CA LEU A 159 -7.25 5.84 -6.59
C LEU A 159 -7.55 5.47 -8.05
N GLU A 160 -6.53 5.41 -8.88
CA GLU A 160 -6.63 5.19 -10.32
C GLU A 160 -7.44 3.93 -10.69
N ASN A 161 -7.19 2.81 -10.02
CA ASN A 161 -7.88 1.53 -10.26
C ASN A 161 -8.55 0.94 -9.00
N ILE A 162 -8.51 1.64 -7.86
CA ILE A 162 -9.04 1.15 -6.59
C ILE A 162 -10.08 2.16 -6.08
N THR A 163 -11.30 1.69 -5.83
CA THR A 163 -12.33 2.48 -5.16
C THR A 163 -12.63 1.90 -3.78
N PHE A 164 -12.41 2.71 -2.75
CA PHE A 164 -12.74 2.40 -1.37
C PHE A 164 -14.11 2.98 -1.02
N TYR A 165 -14.97 2.13 -0.46
CA TYR A 165 -16.23 2.49 0.17
C TYR A 165 -16.10 2.21 1.67
N VAL A 166 -16.12 3.25 2.50
CA VAL A 166 -15.87 3.12 3.94
C VAL A 166 -17.10 3.50 4.74
N ASN A 167 -17.55 2.53 5.56
CA ASN A 167 -18.33 2.54 6.79
C ASN A 167 -19.31 1.35 6.89
#